data_AF-A0A918BSY0-F1
#
_entry.id   AF-A0A918BSY0-F1
#
_cell.length_a   1.000
_cell.length_b   1.000
_cell.length_c   1.000
_cell.angle_alpha   90.00
_cell.angle_beta   90.00
_cell.angle_gamma   90.00
#
_symmetry.space_group_name_H-M   'P 1'
#
loop_
_entity.id
_entity.type
_entity.pdbx_description
1 polymer ?
#
loop_
_entity_poly.entity_id
_entity_poly.type
_entity_poly.pdbx_seq_one_letter_code
_entity_poly.pdbx_strand_id
1 'polypeptide(L)'
;MSDGETSFYDPGAGRNLARKFELYAYDLRAYLKEFQEATGGEAISDGFGVLTESKEVTSAYIGYSTDVAAAMRVVHEHLDAIADALRKVNRDTEVTDGDLAALFGKPGGGQK
;
A
#
# COMPACT_ATOMS: atom_id res chain seq x y z
N MET A 1 -34.68 5.25 -25.32
CA MET A 1 -33.46 4.43 -25.55
C MET A 1 -32.65 4.56 -24.28
N SER A 2 -32.61 3.50 -23.48
CA SER A 2 -32.01 3.50 -22.14
C SER A 2 -30.50 3.32 -22.26
N ASP A 3 -29.77 4.34 -21.81
CA ASP A 3 -28.43 4.34 -21.22
C ASP A 3 -27.48 3.22 -21.63
N GLY A 4 -26.60 3.55 -22.58
CA GLY A 4 -25.41 2.76 -22.85
C GLY A 4 -24.48 2.80 -21.65
N GLU A 5 -24.49 1.71 -20.87
CA GLU A 5 -23.35 1.10 -20.17
C GLU A 5 -22.14 2.01 -19.95
N THR A 6 -22.29 3.03 -19.10
CA THR A 6 -21.15 3.68 -18.49
C THR A 6 -20.67 2.75 -17.39
N SER A 7 -19.60 1.99 -17.63
CA SER A 7 -18.90 1.31 -16.55
C SER A 7 -18.55 2.34 -15.47
N PHE A 8 -19.11 2.19 -14.27
CA PHE A 8 -18.83 3.09 -13.14
C PHE A 8 -17.38 2.95 -12.64
N TYR A 9 -16.66 1.94 -13.10
CA TYR A 9 -15.28 1.67 -12.75
C TYR A 9 -14.36 2.00 -13.92
N ASP A 10 -13.47 2.98 -13.72
CA ASP A 10 -12.38 3.28 -14.66
C ASP A 10 -11.13 2.46 -14.30
N PRO A 11 -10.73 1.47 -15.13
CA PRO A 11 -9.53 0.65 -14.88
C PRO A 11 -8.22 1.46 -14.92
N GLY A 12 -8.20 2.61 -15.61
CA GLY A 12 -7.07 3.54 -15.59
C GLY A 12 -6.90 4.19 -14.22
N ALA A 13 -8.00 4.72 -13.67
CA ALA A 13 -8.03 5.27 -12.32
C ALA A 13 -7.69 4.20 -11.26
N GLY A 14 -8.24 3.00 -11.39
CA GLY A 14 -7.97 1.86 -10.50
C GLY A 14 -6.49 1.47 -10.47
N ARG A 15 -5.84 1.37 -11.63
CA ARG A 15 -4.39 1.06 -11.72
C ARG A 15 -3.51 2.17 -11.16
N ASN A 16 -3.88 3.43 -11.40
CA ASN A 16 -3.16 4.57 -10.83
C ASN A 16 -3.26 4.55 -9.29
N LEU A 17 -4.45 4.27 -8.76
CA LEU A 17 -4.67 4.17 -7.33
C LEU A 17 -3.84 3.04 -6.71
N ALA A 18 -3.85 1.83 -7.31
CA ALA A 18 -3.02 0.71 -6.85
C ALA A 18 -1.53 1.08 -6.75
N ARG A 19 -0.98 1.73 -7.79
CA ARG A 19 0.42 2.19 -7.81
C ARG A 19 0.71 3.19 -6.70
N LYS A 20 -0.22 4.09 -6.37
CA LYS A 20 -0.03 5.04 -5.26
C LYS A 20 0.06 4.32 -3.92
N PHE A 21 -0.81 3.35 -3.67
CA PHE A 21 -0.77 2.55 -2.44
C PHE A 21 0.55 1.79 -2.29
N GLU A 22 1.08 1.23 -3.38
CA GLU A 22 2.41 0.57 -3.37
C GLU A 22 3.55 1.54 -3.05
N LEU A 23 3.54 2.73 -3.66
CA LEU A 23 4.55 3.75 -3.38
C LEU A 23 4.50 4.18 -1.91
N TYR A 24 3.31 4.40 -1.36
CA TYR A 24 3.16 4.74 0.05
C TYR A 24 3.60 3.61 0.99
N ALA A 25 3.30 2.36 0.65
CA ALA A 25 3.78 1.20 1.41
C ALA A 25 5.32 1.10 1.38
N TYR A 26 5.91 1.31 0.21
CA TYR A 26 7.36 1.34 0.02
C TYR A 26 8.03 2.45 0.84
N ASP A 27 7.52 3.69 0.73
CA ASP A 27 8.06 4.84 1.46
C ASP A 27 7.96 4.59 2.97
N LEU A 28 6.82 4.10 3.45
CA LEU A 28 6.62 3.81 4.86
C LEU A 28 7.58 2.72 5.37
N ARG A 29 7.83 1.69 4.56
CA ARG A 29 8.81 0.65 4.88
C ARG A 29 10.24 1.20 4.91
N ALA A 30 10.58 2.13 4.00
CA ALA A 30 11.89 2.78 3.98
C ALA A 30 12.11 3.64 5.24
N TYR A 31 11.12 4.47 5.59
CA TYR A 31 11.15 5.26 6.83
C TYR A 31 11.22 4.38 8.08
N LEU A 32 10.48 3.27 8.10
CA LEU A 32 10.52 2.32 9.21
C LEU A 32 11.91 1.71 9.39
N LYS A 33 12.57 1.36 8.28
CA LYS A 33 13.93 0.81 8.31
C LYS A 33 14.93 1.84 8.86
N GLU A 34 14.89 3.08 8.36
CA GLU A 34 15.76 4.15 8.85
C GLU A 34 15.50 4.47 10.33
N PHE A 35 14.24 4.51 10.74
CA PHE A 35 13.84 4.69 12.13
C PHE A 35 14.41 3.58 13.01
N GLN A 36 14.24 2.31 12.62
CA GLN A 36 14.77 1.17 13.37
C GLN A 36 16.31 1.16 13.46
N GLU A 37 17.01 1.60 12.42
CA GLU A 37 18.46 1.75 12.44
C GLU A 37 18.88 2.88 13.41
N ALA A 38 18.18 4.01 13.41
CA ALA A 38 18.46 5.15 14.29
C ALA A 38 18.03 4.92 15.76
N THR A 39 17.02 4.08 15.98
CA THR A 39 16.47 3.76 17.30
C THR A 39 16.76 2.32 17.73
N GLY A 40 17.77 1.68 17.13
CA GLY A 40 18.22 0.37 17.56
C GLY A 40 18.76 0.43 18.99
N GLY A 41 18.61 -0.67 19.74
CA GLY A 41 19.01 -0.71 21.16
C GLY A 41 20.45 -0.26 21.41
N GLU A 42 21.36 -0.54 20.46
CA GLU A 42 22.77 -0.13 20.49
C GLU A 42 22.95 1.38 20.23
N ALA A 43 22.22 1.95 19.27
CA ALA A 43 22.24 3.39 18.97
C ALA A 43 21.63 4.23 20.12
N ILE A 44 20.57 3.74 20.74
CA ILE A 44 19.96 4.37 21.92
C ILE A 44 20.89 4.24 23.13
N SER A 45 21.51 3.08 23.35
CA SER A 45 22.42 2.89 24.48
C SER A 45 23.68 3.76 24.37
N ASP A 46 24.23 3.92 23.16
CA ASP A 46 25.43 4.72 22.94
C ASP A 46 25.16 6.23 22.98
N GLY A 47 24.01 6.68 22.46
CA GLY A 47 23.65 8.10 22.46
C GLY A 47 23.03 8.58 23.78
N PHE A 48 21.99 7.90 24.25
CA PHE A 48 21.23 8.29 25.45
C PHE A 48 21.78 7.69 26.74
N GLY A 49 22.34 6.48 26.70
CA GLY A 49 22.94 5.83 27.88
C GLY A 49 24.15 6.58 28.41
N VAL A 50 24.90 7.26 27.53
CA VAL A 50 26.00 8.16 27.90
C VAL A 50 25.50 9.50 28.45
N LEU A 51 24.38 10.02 27.95
CA LEU A 51 23.86 11.35 28.33
C LEU A 51 22.97 11.36 29.58
N THR A 52 22.39 10.23 29.98
CA THR A 52 21.34 10.21 31.01
C THR A 52 21.60 9.28 32.20
N GLU A 53 22.57 8.35 32.13
CA GLU A 53 22.87 7.30 33.14
C GLU A 53 21.65 6.47 33.66
N SER A 54 20.43 6.79 33.22
CA SER A 54 19.17 6.26 33.73
C SER A 54 18.68 5.14 32.82
N LYS A 55 18.90 3.91 33.27
CA LYS A 55 18.44 2.68 32.59
C LYS A 55 16.93 2.69 32.31
N GLU A 56 16.15 3.37 33.15
CA GLU A 56 14.70 3.43 33.07
C GLU A 56 14.23 4.31 31.89
N VAL A 57 14.91 5.43 31.64
CA VAL A 57 14.65 6.31 30.49
C VAL A 57 15.04 5.61 29.18
N THR A 58 16.20 4.95 29.16
CA THR A 58 16.65 4.14 28.02
C THR A 58 15.64 3.04 27.68
N SER A 59 15.15 2.31 28.69
CA SER A 59 14.15 1.25 28.49
C SER A 59 12.81 1.78 27.99
N ALA A 60 12.35 2.93 28.50
CA ALA A 60 11.11 3.55 28.06
C ALA A 60 11.19 3.98 26.59
N TYR A 61 12.32 4.55 26.16
CA TYR A 61 12.51 4.96 24.77
C TYR A 61 12.61 3.76 23.81
N ILE A 62 13.27 2.67 24.22
CA ILE A 62 13.29 1.40 23.45
C ILE A 62 11.88 0.81 23.32
N GLY A 63 11.09 0.83 24.41
CA GLY A 63 9.70 0.38 24.38
C GLY A 63 8.86 1.18 23.39
N TYR A 64 8.93 2.51 23.49
CA TYR A 64 8.24 3.42 22.59
C TYR A 64 8.64 3.21 21.12
N SER A 65 9.93 3.10 20.81
CA SER A 65 10.39 2.89 19.44
C SER A 65 9.92 1.55 18.87
N THR A 66 9.87 0.51 19.71
CA THR A 66 9.34 -0.81 19.34
C THR A 66 7.84 -0.72 19.00
N ASP A 67 7.05 -0.03 19.82
CA ASP A 67 5.61 0.13 19.60
C ASP A 67 5.30 0.92 18.31
N VAL A 68 6.04 2.02 18.08
CA VAL A 68 5.94 2.81 16.84
C VAL A 68 6.27 1.95 15.63
N ALA A 69 7.34 1.15 15.71
CA ALA A 69 7.75 0.29 14.61
C ALA A 69 6.70 -0.78 14.31
N ALA A 70 6.10 -1.38 15.35
CA ALA A 70 5.02 -2.35 15.19
C ALA A 70 3.78 -1.74 14.54
N ALA A 71 3.36 -0.54 14.96
CA ALA A 71 2.22 0.16 14.39
C ALA A 71 2.45 0.50 12.90
N MET A 72 3.62 1.04 12.55
CA MET A 72 3.95 1.37 11.16
C MET A 72 4.06 0.14 10.27
N ARG A 73 4.47 -1.01 10.83
CA ARG A 73 4.47 -2.28 10.11
C ARG A 73 3.07 -2.66 9.63
N VAL A 74 2.09 -2.60 10.53
CA VAL A 74 0.68 -2.92 10.23
C VAL A 74 0.14 -1.99 9.13
N VAL A 75 0.48 -0.71 9.17
CA VAL A 75 0.01 0.26 8.17
C VAL A 75 0.56 -0.08 6.78
N HIS A 76 1.86 -0.33 6.62
CA HIS A 76 2.39 -0.62 5.29
C HIS A 76 1.86 -1.95 4.73
N GLU A 77 1.68 -2.98 5.57
CA GLU A 77 1.08 -4.25 5.18
C GLU A 77 -0.36 -4.07 4.67
N HIS A 78 -1.12 -3.17 5.31
CA HIS A 78 -2.48 -2.85 4.87
C HIS A 78 -2.51 -2.09 3.53
N LEU A 79 -1.57 -1.16 3.32
CA LEU A 79 -1.43 -0.44 2.05
C LEU A 79 -1.08 -1.41 0.90
N ASP A 80 -0.18 -2.36 1.12
CA ASP A 80 0.14 -3.42 0.16
C ASP A 80 -1.09 -4.28 -0.16
N ALA A 81 -1.85 -4.69 0.86
CA ALA A 81 -3.07 -5.48 0.67
C ALA A 81 -4.14 -4.74 -0.16
N ILE A 82 -4.28 -3.42 0.04
CA ILE A 82 -5.18 -2.58 -0.76
C ILE A 82 -4.71 -2.53 -2.23
N ALA A 83 -3.41 -2.36 -2.47
CA ALA A 83 -2.86 -2.35 -3.81
C ALA A 83 -3.13 -3.68 -4.54
N ASP A 84 -2.93 -4.81 -3.87
CA ASP A 84 -3.17 -6.14 -4.44
C ASP A 84 -4.66 -6.39 -4.73
N ALA A 85 -5.55 -5.93 -3.84
CA ALA A 85 -6.98 -5.98 -4.08
C ALA A 85 -7.39 -5.14 -5.30
N LEU A 86 -6.86 -3.93 -5.44
CA LEU A 86 -7.11 -3.08 -6.60
C LEU A 86 -6.58 -3.70 -7.90
N ARG A 87 -5.39 -4.31 -7.88
CA ARG A 87 -4.86 -5.05 -9.04
C ARG A 87 -5.76 -6.22 -9.42
N LYS A 88 -6.28 -6.95 -8.44
CA LYS A 88 -7.22 -8.05 -8.68
C LYS A 88 -8.49 -7.54 -9.36
N VAL A 89 -9.11 -6.49 -8.82
CA VAL A 89 -10.32 -5.89 -9.42
C VAL A 89 -10.06 -5.45 -10.86
N ASN A 90 -8.95 -4.77 -11.14
CA ASN A 90 -8.61 -4.37 -12.50
C ASN A 90 -8.50 -5.57 -13.46
N ARG A 91 -7.86 -6.67 -13.04
CA ARG A 91 -7.76 -7.89 -13.85
C ARG A 91 -9.11 -8.53 -14.08
N ASP A 92 -9.93 -8.65 -13.04
CA ASP A 92 -11.25 -9.28 -13.12
C ASP A 92 -12.17 -8.48 -14.06
N THR A 93 -12.08 -7.15 -14.05
CA THR A 93 -12.78 -6.27 -14.99
C THR A 93 -12.28 -6.47 -16.43
N GLU A 94 -10.97 -6.49 -16.66
CA GLU A 94 -10.39 -6.70 -18.01
C GLU A 94 -10.79 -8.07 -18.61
N VAL A 95 -10.81 -9.13 -17.79
CA VAL A 95 -11.25 -10.47 -18.21
C VAL A 95 -12.74 -10.46 -18.53
N THR A 96 -13.56 -9.85 -17.68
CA THR A 96 -15.02 -9.76 -17.89
C THR A 96 -15.36 -9.00 -19.17
N ASP A 97 -14.69 -7.87 -19.42
CA ASP A 97 -14.87 -7.09 -20.65
C ASP A 97 -14.44 -7.90 -21.89
N GLY A 98 -13.35 -8.67 -21.78
CA GLY A 98 -12.87 -9.55 -22.84
C GLY A 98 -13.83 -10.69 -23.17
N ASP A 99 -14.36 -11.36 -22.15
CA ASP A 99 -15.34 -12.44 -22.30
C ASP A 99 -16.67 -11.91 -22.86
N LEU A 100 -17.14 -10.75 -22.41
CA LEU A 100 -18.32 -10.07 -22.97
C LEU A 100 -18.09 -9.68 -24.44
N ALA A 101 -16.93 -9.12 -24.77
CA ALA A 101 -16.60 -8.80 -26.16
C ALA A 101 -16.51 -10.04 -27.06
N ALA A 102 -16.06 -11.18 -26.52
CA ALA A 102 -16.03 -12.46 -27.22
C ALA A 102 -17.44 -13.06 -27.41
N LEU A 103 -18.34 -12.90 -26.42
CA LEU A 103 -19.71 -13.42 -26.45
C LEU A 103 -20.66 -12.58 -27.30
N PHE A 104 -20.54 -11.26 -27.27
CA PHE A 104 -21.46 -10.35 -27.94
C PHE A 104 -20.90 -9.75 -29.24
N GLY A 105 -19.60 -9.93 -29.50
CA GLY A 105 -18.90 -9.32 -30.61
C GLY A 105 -18.76 -7.81 -30.43
N LYS A 106 -17.61 -7.27 -30.81
CA LYS A 106 -17.47 -5.82 -31.04
C LYS A 106 -18.63 -5.39 -31.96
N PRO A 107 -19.39 -4.31 -31.70
CA PRO A 107 -20.45 -3.87 -32.60
C PRO A 107 -19.79 -3.48 -33.92
N GLY A 108 -19.68 -4.47 -34.79
CA GLY A 108 -19.21 -4.33 -36.15
C GLY A 108 -20.28 -3.57 -36.87
N GLY A 109 -19.91 -2.38 -37.34
CA GLY A 109 -20.71 -1.65 -38.31
C GLY A 109 -21.07 -2.60 -39.45
N GLY A 110 -22.35 -2.93 -39.50
CA GLY A 110 -22.98 -3.70 -40.56
C GLY A 110 -24.04 -2.83 -41.21
N GLN A 111 -23.76 -2.44 -42.46
CA GLN A 111 -24.68 -1.92 -43.49
C GLN A 111 -25.16 -0.46 -43.38
N LYS A 112 -24.49 0.44 -44.11
CA LYS A 112 -24.79 0.71 -45.53
C LYS A 112 -23.58 1.32 -46.25
#